data_AF-F9Q5U4-F1
#
_entry.id   AF-F9Q5U4-F1
#
_cell.length_a   1.000
_cell.length_b   1.000
_cell.length_c   1.000
_cell.angle_alpha   90.00
_cell.angle_beta   90.00
_cell.angle_gamma   90.00
#
_symmetry.space_group_name_H-M   'P 1'
#
loop_
_entity.id
_entity.type
_entity.pdbx_description
1 polymer ?
#
loop_
_entity_poly.entity_id
_entity_poly.type
_entity_poly.pdbx_seq_one_letter_code
_entity_poly.pdbx_strand_id
1 'polypeptide(L)'
;MNTSRLIHFLFQGNLVKRIAIGLLLGILVAVVDPSIETALGFSLADKVGVLGTIFVKALRAVAPILIFFLVMAALANKKLAPKAT
;
A
#
# COMPACT_ATOMS: atom_id res chain seq x y z
N MET A 1 -21.21 21.83 10.48
CA MET A 1 -20.04 22.68 10.15
C MET A 1 -18.84 21.79 9.80
N ASN A 2 -18.20 22.04 8.65
CA ASN A 2 -16.84 21.63 8.27
C ASN A 2 -16.48 20.19 7.85
N THR A 3 -17.41 19.26 7.59
CA THR A 3 -17.03 17.91 7.08
C THR A 3 -16.27 17.97 5.75
N SER A 4 -16.62 18.93 4.87
CA SER A 4 -15.99 19.08 3.55
C SER A 4 -14.50 19.43 3.63
N ARG A 5 -14.01 20.10 4.69
CA ARG A 5 -12.60 20.52 4.77
C ARG A 5 -11.66 19.37 5.15
N LEU A 6 -12.10 18.46 6.02
CA LEU A 6 -11.30 17.30 6.43
C LEU A 6 -11.16 16.29 5.29
N ILE A 7 -12.25 16.00 4.57
CA ILE A 7 -12.20 15.12 3.40
C ILE A 7 -11.35 15.73 2.29
N HIS A 8 -11.47 17.04 2.05
CA HIS A 8 -10.67 17.73 1.05
C HIS A 8 -9.16 17.73 1.40
N PHE A 9 -8.79 17.87 2.68
CA PHE A 9 -7.40 17.76 3.11
C PHE A 9 -6.84 16.33 3.00
N LEU A 10 -7.67 15.32 3.27
CA LEU A 10 -7.31 13.90 3.11
C LEU A 10 -7.17 13.48 1.64
N PHE A 11 -7.89 14.12 0.71
CA PHE A 11 -7.89 13.78 -0.71
C PHE A 11 -7.02 14.70 -1.61
N GLN A 12 -6.53 15.85 -1.12
CA GLN A 12 -5.63 16.74 -1.88
C GLN A 12 -4.17 16.78 -1.38
N GLY A 13 -3.81 15.96 -0.39
CA GLY A 13 -2.45 15.89 0.15
C GLY A 13 -1.49 14.98 -0.62
N ASN A 14 -0.19 15.11 -0.37
CA ASN A 14 0.84 14.20 -0.89
C ASN A 14 0.54 12.75 -0.45
N LEU A 15 0.47 11.83 -1.43
CA LEU A 15 0.17 10.41 -1.23
C LEU A 15 1.05 9.78 -0.14
N VAL A 16 2.34 10.15 -0.10
CA VAL A 16 3.29 9.65 0.90
C VAL A 16 2.87 10.05 2.32
N LYS A 17 2.46 11.30 2.52
CA LYS A 17 1.99 11.79 3.83
C LYS A 17 0.71 11.08 4.26
N ARG A 18 -0.18 10.78 3.32
CA ARG A 18 -1.43 10.07 3.58
C ARG A 18 -1.18 8.63 4.05
N ILE A 19 -0.27 7.91 3.39
CA ILE A 19 0.13 6.56 3.80
C ILE A 19 0.81 6.60 5.18
N ALA A 20 1.68 7.57 5.44
CA ALA A 20 2.34 7.73 6.74
C ALA A 20 1.33 7.94 7.89
N ILE A 21 0.33 8.82 7.70
CA ILE A 21 -0.74 9.03 8.69
C ILE A 21 -1.57 7.75 8.87
N GLY A 22 -1.92 7.06 7.78
CA GLY A 22 -2.64 5.79 7.83
C GLY A 22 -1.88 4.69 8.57
N LEU A 23 -0.56 4.62 8.40
CA LEU A 23 0.32 3.70 9.12
C LEU A 23 0.31 3.98 10.63
N LEU A 24 0.49 5.24 11.03
CA LEU A 24 0.44 5.64 12.45
C LEU A 24 -0.92 5.32 13.08
N LEU A 25 -2.01 5.60 12.38
CA LEU A 25 -3.36 5.24 12.84
C LEU A 25 -3.55 3.72 12.93
N GLY A 26 -3.04 2.94 11.97
CA GLY A 26 -3.10 1.48 12.00
C GLY A 26 -2.33 0.89 13.18
N ILE A 27 -1.17 1.44 13.52
CA ILE A 27 -0.38 1.04 14.70
C ILE A 27 -1.14 1.37 15.99
N LEU A 28 -1.73 2.57 16.09
CA LEU A 28 -2.58 2.94 17.23
C LEU A 28 -3.75 1.98 17.42
N VAL A 29 -4.43 1.61 16.32
CA VAL A 29 -5.52 0.64 16.36
C VAL A 29 -5.01 -0.73 16.84
N ALA A 30 -3.87 -1.21 16.34
CA ALA A 30 -3.29 -2.49 16.75
C ALA A 30 -2.91 -2.53 18.24
N VAL A 31 -2.43 -1.42 18.80
CA VAL A 31 -2.07 -1.33 20.23
C VAL A 31 -3.31 -1.24 21.12
N VAL A 32 -4.39 -0.60 20.64
CA VAL A 32 -5.64 -0.42 21.39
C VAL A 32 -6.57 -1.63 21.28
N ASP A 33 -6.40 -2.48 20.27
CA ASP A 33 -7.21 -3.69 20.02
C ASP A 33 -7.39 -4.61 21.25
N PRO A 34 -6.34 -5.02 22.01
CA PRO A 34 -6.53 -5.86 23.21
C PRO A 34 -7.37 -5.17 24.31
N SER A 35 -7.39 -3.83 24.33
CA SER A 35 -8.21 -3.04 25.27
C SER A 35 -9.67 -2.89 24.80
N ILE A 36 -9.90 -2.96 23.48
CA ILE A 36 -11.24 -2.87 22.87
C ILE A 36 -11.90 -4.25 22.79
N GLU A 37 -11.11 -5.30 22.54
CA GLU A 37 -11.55 -6.70 22.54
C GLU A 37 -12.13 -7.09 23.91
N THR A 38 -11.50 -6.66 24.99
CA THR A 38 -11.98 -6.87 26.37
C THR A 38 -13.23 -6.06 26.74
N ALA A 39 -13.53 -4.97 26.02
CA ALA A 39 -14.66 -4.09 26.31
C ALA A 39 -15.89 -4.33 25.41
N LEU A 40 -15.69 -4.76 24.17
CA LEU A 40 -16.74 -4.83 23.13
C LEU A 40 -16.87 -6.21 22.45
N GLY A 41 -16.04 -7.19 22.81
CA GLY A 41 -16.16 -8.58 22.32
C GLY A 41 -16.00 -8.74 20.80
N PHE A 42 -15.43 -7.74 20.13
CA PHE A 42 -15.25 -7.71 18.68
C PHE A 42 -13.85 -7.20 18.35
N SER A 43 -13.04 -8.04 17.71
CA SER A 43 -11.68 -7.71 17.29
C SER A 43 -11.72 -6.90 15.99
N LEU A 44 -11.57 -5.57 16.09
CA LEU A 44 -11.54 -4.70 14.91
C LEU A 44 -10.28 -4.94 14.08
N ALA A 45 -9.16 -5.32 14.72
CA ALA A 45 -7.91 -5.64 14.06
C ALA A 45 -8.04 -6.78 13.05
N ASP A 46 -8.81 -7.83 13.34
CA ASP A 46 -8.95 -8.97 12.41
C ASP A 46 -9.64 -8.55 11.11
N LYS A 47 -10.74 -7.81 11.20
CA LYS A 47 -11.50 -7.39 10.00
C LYS A 47 -10.71 -6.40 9.15
N VAL A 48 -10.04 -5.44 9.78
CA VAL A 48 -9.22 -4.45 9.07
C VAL A 48 -7.93 -5.10 8.55
N GLY A 49 -7.36 -6.04 9.29
CA GLY A 49 -6.16 -6.79 8.93
C GLY A 49 -6.33 -7.60 7.66
N VAL A 50 -7.50 -8.24 7.47
CA VAL A 50 -7.82 -8.96 6.23
C VAL A 50 -7.67 -8.06 4.99
N LEU A 51 -8.12 -6.81 5.06
CA LEU A 51 -7.99 -5.85 3.94
C LEU A 51 -6.51 -5.57 3.62
N GLY A 52 -5.66 -5.46 4.66
CA GLY A 52 -4.22 -5.34 4.51
C GLY A 52 -3.58 -6.57 3.85
N THR A 53 -4.01 -7.79 4.23
CA THR A 53 -3.48 -9.02 3.60
C THR A 53 -3.82 -9.10 2.12
N ILE A 54 -5.04 -8.69 1.72
CA ILE A 54 -5.46 -8.67 0.31
C ILE A 54 -4.64 -7.65 -0.48
N PHE A 55 -4.43 -6.45 0.09
CA PHE A 55 -3.62 -5.41 -0.52
C PHE A 55 -2.16 -5.86 -0.78
N VAL A 56 -1.50 -6.45 0.23
CA VAL A 56 -0.12 -6.95 0.08
C VAL A 56 -0.05 -8.11 -0.91
N LYS A 57 -1.02 -9.04 -0.87
CA LYS A 57 -1.10 -10.13 -1.85
C LYS A 57 -1.23 -9.60 -3.29
N ALA A 58 -2.08 -8.59 -3.50
CA ALA A 58 -2.25 -7.95 -4.80
C ALA A 58 -0.95 -7.27 -5.27
N LEU A 59 -0.30 -6.47 -4.42
CA LEU A 59 0.99 -5.84 -4.76
C LEU A 59 2.07 -6.88 -5.09
N ARG A 60 2.14 -7.97 -4.31
CA ARG A 60 3.10 -9.06 -4.55
C ARG A 60 2.85 -9.77 -5.88
N ALA A 61 1.59 -9.97 -6.27
CA ALA A 61 1.23 -10.58 -7.55
C ALA A 61 1.66 -9.73 -8.77
N VAL A 62 1.72 -8.40 -8.60
CA VAL A 62 2.14 -7.48 -9.67
C VAL A 62 3.66 -7.50 -9.88
N ALA A 63 4.46 -7.84 -8.87
CA ALA A 63 5.92 -7.77 -8.96
C ALA A 63 6.53 -8.62 -10.10
N PRO A 64 6.21 -9.93 -10.27
CA PRO A 64 6.76 -10.73 -11.37
C PRO A 64 6.37 -10.20 -12.76
N ILE A 65 5.17 -9.63 -12.89
CA ILE A 65 4.68 -9.06 -14.15
C ILE A 65 5.54 -7.85 -14.53
N LEU A 66 5.74 -6.91 -13.61
CA LEU A 66 6.58 -5.74 -13.84
C LEU A 66 8.01 -6.13 -14.20
N ILE A 67 8.58 -7.10 -13.49
CA ILE A 67 9.95 -7.59 -13.75
C ILE A 67 10.02 -8.21 -15.16
N PHE A 68 9.04 -9.02 -15.56
CA PHE A 68 8.99 -9.62 -16.90
C PHE A 68 9.01 -8.56 -18.00
N PHE A 69 8.15 -7.54 -17.89
CA PHE A 69 8.13 -6.44 -18.86
C PHE A 69 9.43 -5.64 -18.85
N LEU A 70 10.00 -5.39 -17.68
CA LEU A 70 11.28 -4.68 -17.56
C LEU A 70 12.41 -5.44 -18.26
N VAL A 71 12.48 -6.77 -18.10
CA VAL A 71 13.46 -7.62 -18.78
C VAL A 71 13.27 -7.57 -20.30
N MET A 72 12.04 -7.71 -20.79
CA MET A 72 11.76 -7.63 -22.23
C MET A 72 12.12 -6.25 -22.81
N ALA A 73 11.78 -5.17 -22.10
CA ALA A 73 12.16 -3.82 -22.48
C ALA A 73 13.68 -3.62 -22.49
N ALA A 74 14.41 -4.16 -21.50
CA ALA A 74 15.86 -4.10 -21.46
C ALA A 74 16.51 -4.89 -22.61
N LEU A 75 15.97 -6.05 -22.94
CA LEU A 75 16.43 -6.86 -24.08
C LEU A 75 16.19 -6.16 -25.42
N ALA A 76 15.00 -5.58 -25.63
CA ALA A 76 14.67 -4.87 -26.86
C ALA A 76 15.50 -3.58 -27.04
N ASN A 77 15.79 -2.87 -25.95
CA ASN A 77 16.62 -1.67 -25.96
C ASN A 77 18.13 -1.96 -25.98
N LYS A 78 18.54 -3.23 -25.94
CA LYS A 78 19.96 -3.59 -26.04
C LYS A 78 20.44 -3.31 -27.47
N LYS A 79 21.13 -2.17 -27.65
CA LYS A 79 21.81 -1.86 -28.90
C LYS A 79 22.77 -3.00 -29.25
N LEU A 80 22.59 -3.59 -30.44
CA LEU A 80 23.54 -4.55 -30.99
C LEU A 80 24.87 -3.81 -31.13
N ALA A 81 25.90 -4.28 -30.44
CA ALA A 81 27.23 -3.70 -30.55
C ALA A 81 27.62 -3.66 -32.05
N PRO A 82 28.10 -2.52 -32.59
CA PRO A 82 28.57 -2.45 -33.96
C PRO A 82 29.61 -3.54 -34.16
N LYS A 83 29.34 -4.44 -35.11
CA LYS A 83 30.21 -5.56 -35.44
C LYS A 83 31.60 -4.98 -35.78
N ALA A 84 32.58 -5.24 -34.93
CA ALA A 84 33.98 -4.98 -35.24
C ALA A 84 34.33 -5.87 -36.45
N THR A 85 34.53 -5.20 -37.58
CA THR A 85 35.10 -5.71 -38.82
C THR A 85 36.48 -6.31 -38.57
#